data_AF-A0A7S1M1X7-F1
#
_entry.id   AF-A0A7S1M1X7-F1
#
_cell.length_a   1.000
_cell.length_b   1.000
_cell.length_c   1.000
_cell.angle_alpha   90.00
_cell.angle_beta   90.00
_cell.angle_gamma   90.00
#
_symmetry.space_group_name_H-M   'P 1'
#
loop_
_entity.id
_entity.type
_entity.pdbx_description
1 polymer ?
#
loop_
_entity_poly.entity_id
_entity_poly.type
_entity_poly.pdbx_seq_one_letter_code
_entity_poly.pdbx_strand_id
1 'polypeptide(L)'
;FSVGAALIHPDGTITAGCNWENCTYQATCAERCAIVKANSVGERAAVAVAVYGKVLDAAADPNDDSVVSPCGLCRQQLNEVAQLAGVDMDVIMVARNTTSAQVVKLSSLLPIDFGPSEFGVSLDKWSVKAGTKRGARASVQSSVAPKAAATKKRANVAVPAKLVGKKASAKKPTAKKTAAKKK
;
A
#
# COMPACT_ATOMS: atom_id res chain seq x y z
N PHE A 1 -1.79 -9.38 1.76
CA PHE A 1 -2.49 -8.41 2.64
C PHE A 1 -2.61 -7.12 1.84
N SER A 2 -3.80 -6.52 1.72
CA SER A 2 -3.98 -5.39 0.78
C SER A 2 -4.01 -4.07 1.51
N VAL A 3 -3.20 -3.13 1.06
CA VAL A 3 -3.06 -1.79 1.61
C VAL A 3 -3.17 -0.76 0.48
N GLY A 4 -3.95 0.27 0.70
CA GLY A 4 -4.02 1.48 -0.11
C GLY A 4 -3.59 2.69 0.71
N ALA A 5 -2.99 3.67 0.02
CA ALA A 5 -2.64 4.95 0.61
C ALA A 5 -2.97 6.09 -0.36
N ALA A 6 -3.44 7.22 0.16
CA ALA A 6 -3.75 8.42 -0.60
C ALA A 6 -3.10 9.64 0.05
N LEU A 7 -2.29 10.36 -0.71
CA LEU A 7 -1.67 11.62 -0.32
C LEU A 7 -2.52 12.77 -0.84
N ILE A 8 -2.77 13.78 -0.01
CA ILE A 8 -3.32 15.06 -0.45
C ILE A 8 -2.19 16.10 -0.51
N HIS A 9 -2.08 16.79 -1.64
CA HIS A 9 -1.04 17.76 -1.93
C HIS A 9 -1.47 19.19 -1.52
N PRO A 10 -0.54 20.15 -1.40
CA PRO A 10 -0.86 21.53 -1.00
C PRO A 10 -1.88 22.25 -1.89
N ASP A 11 -2.06 21.81 -3.13
CA ASP A 11 -3.04 22.35 -4.08
C ASP A 11 -4.40 21.63 -4.03
N GLY A 12 -4.55 20.64 -3.15
CA GLY A 12 -5.75 19.81 -2.98
C GLY A 12 -5.82 18.61 -3.92
N THR A 13 -4.85 18.40 -4.81
CA THR A 13 -4.81 17.20 -5.65
C THR A 13 -4.46 15.96 -4.82
N ILE A 14 -4.89 14.78 -5.30
CA ILE A 14 -4.69 13.52 -4.60
C ILE A 14 -3.89 12.55 -5.46
N THR A 15 -2.85 11.97 -4.87
CA THR A 15 -2.15 10.81 -5.45
C THR A 15 -2.34 9.59 -4.58
N ALA A 16 -2.85 8.50 -5.17
CA ALA A 16 -3.05 7.23 -4.50
C ALA A 16 -2.16 6.11 -5.06
N GLY A 17 -1.79 5.18 -4.19
CA GLY A 17 -1.02 3.96 -4.46
C GLY A 17 -1.53 2.76 -3.65
N CYS A 18 -1.08 1.57 -4.04
CA CYS A 18 -1.33 0.32 -3.32
C CYS A 18 -0.01 -0.43 -3.10
N ASN A 19 0.01 -1.36 -2.14
CA ASN A 19 1.21 -2.17 -1.92
C ASN A 19 1.46 -3.11 -3.12
N TRP A 20 2.73 -3.30 -3.45
CA TRP A 20 3.18 -4.24 -4.46
C TRP A 20 4.10 -5.27 -3.81
N GLU A 21 3.66 -6.54 -3.85
CA GLU A 21 4.36 -7.68 -3.27
C GLU A 21 5.11 -8.45 -4.37
N ASN A 22 6.24 -9.08 -4.02
CA ASN A 22 7.09 -9.85 -4.93
C ASN A 22 7.69 -11.07 -4.22
N CYS A 23 8.04 -12.11 -4.96
CA CYS A 23 8.73 -13.33 -4.51
C CYS A 23 10.10 -13.10 -3.86
N THR A 24 10.78 -11.98 -4.14
CA THR A 24 12.03 -11.62 -3.44
C THR A 24 11.80 -11.13 -2.01
N TYR A 25 10.53 -10.97 -1.61
CA TYR A 25 10.09 -10.34 -0.37
C TYR A 25 10.52 -8.87 -0.21
N GLN A 26 11.10 -8.27 -1.25
CA GLN A 26 11.33 -6.83 -1.35
C GLN A 26 10.02 -6.16 -1.82
N ALA A 27 9.06 -6.03 -0.91
CA ALA A 27 7.77 -5.40 -1.20
C ALA A 27 7.85 -3.86 -1.12
N THR A 28 6.99 -3.19 -1.89
CA THR A 28 6.76 -1.74 -1.78
C THR A 28 5.43 -1.46 -1.13
N CYS A 29 5.43 -0.68 -0.04
CA CYS A 29 4.22 -0.33 0.70
C CYS A 29 3.38 0.70 -0.07
N ALA A 30 2.09 0.81 0.26
CA ALA A 30 1.15 1.64 -0.47
C ALA A 30 1.51 3.13 -0.44
N GLU A 31 1.99 3.61 0.70
CA GLU A 31 2.44 4.98 0.93
C GLU A 31 3.64 5.30 0.02
N ARG A 32 4.63 4.40 -0.03
CA ARG A 32 5.79 4.55 -0.92
C ARG A 32 5.39 4.54 -2.39
N CYS A 33 4.47 3.68 -2.79
CA CYS A 33 3.91 3.71 -4.14
C CYS A 33 3.22 5.04 -4.45
N ALA A 34 2.46 5.60 -3.51
CA ALA A 34 1.81 6.90 -3.66
C ALA A 34 2.85 8.04 -3.78
N ILE A 35 3.89 8.04 -2.94
CA ILE A 35 5.00 9.02 -2.98
C ILE A 35 5.74 8.96 -4.32
N VAL A 36 6.13 7.76 -4.76
CA VAL A 36 6.87 7.59 -6.03
C VAL A 36 6.02 8.02 -7.23
N LYS A 37 4.73 7.69 -7.23
CA LYS A 37 3.79 8.14 -8.26
C LYS A 37 3.62 9.67 -8.23
N ALA A 38 3.52 10.27 -7.06
CA ALA A 38 3.41 11.72 -6.93
C ALA A 38 4.67 12.39 -7.51
N ASN A 39 5.85 11.89 -7.13
CA ASN A 39 7.13 12.41 -7.61
C ASN A 39 7.28 12.30 -9.13
N SER A 40 6.78 11.22 -9.76
CA SER A 40 6.89 11.04 -11.21
C SER A 40 6.07 12.06 -12.02
N VAL A 41 4.99 12.59 -11.43
CA VAL A 41 4.20 13.70 -12.00
C VAL A 41 4.64 15.07 -11.47
N GLY A 42 5.70 15.10 -10.65
CA GLY A 42 6.30 16.30 -10.09
C GLY A 42 5.74 16.71 -8.73
N GLU A 43 4.70 16.05 -8.20
CA GLU A 43 4.15 16.30 -6.86
C GLU A 43 5.05 15.72 -5.77
N ARG A 44 5.76 16.59 -5.05
CA ARG A 44 6.82 16.20 -4.09
C ARG A 44 6.47 16.44 -2.63
N ALA A 45 5.46 17.26 -2.38
CA ALA A 45 5.04 17.67 -1.05
C ALA A 45 3.61 17.17 -0.81
N ALA A 46 3.30 16.73 0.40
CA ALA A 46 1.95 16.34 0.79
C ALA A 46 1.65 16.83 2.20
N VAL A 47 0.38 17.17 2.46
CA VAL A 47 -0.05 17.75 3.74
C VAL A 47 -0.71 16.73 4.68
N ALA A 48 -1.25 15.65 4.13
CA ALA A 48 -1.82 14.53 4.88
C ALA A 48 -1.75 13.23 4.07
N VAL A 49 -1.84 12.09 4.75
CA VAL A 49 -1.97 10.77 4.16
C VAL A 49 -3.13 10.00 4.79
N ALA A 50 -3.93 9.32 3.97
CA ALA A 50 -4.87 8.31 4.41
C ALA A 50 -4.35 6.92 4.08
N VAL A 51 -4.40 5.99 5.03
CA VAL A 51 -3.97 4.59 4.90
C VAL A 51 -5.12 3.68 5.27
N TYR A 52 -5.39 2.70 4.42
CA TYR A 52 -6.37 1.64 4.66
C TYR A 52 -5.75 0.31 4.27
N GLY A 53 -5.95 -0.72 5.07
CA GLY A 53 -5.56 -2.05 4.66
C GLY A 53 -6.36 -3.14 5.35
N LYS A 54 -6.49 -4.29 4.69
CA LYS A 54 -7.23 -5.45 5.19
C LYS A 54 -6.61 -6.77 4.76
N VAL A 55 -6.95 -7.83 5.50
CA VAL A 55 -6.74 -9.21 5.07
C VAL A 55 -7.81 -9.55 4.02
N LEU A 56 -7.42 -10.25 2.95
CA LEU A 56 -8.33 -10.62 1.85
C LEU A 56 -9.00 -11.99 2.04
N ASP A 57 -8.72 -12.67 3.15
CA ASP A 57 -9.25 -14.00 3.45
C ASP A 57 -10.74 -13.94 3.80
N ALA A 58 -11.50 -14.96 3.41
CA ALA A 58 -12.90 -15.15 3.79
C ALA A 58 -13.07 -15.31 5.32
N ALA A 59 -11.99 -15.66 6.03
CA ALA A 59 -11.96 -15.70 7.49
C ALA A 59 -11.76 -14.32 8.16
N ALA A 60 -11.62 -13.23 7.41
CA ALA A 60 -11.50 -11.90 7.99
C ALA A 60 -12.78 -11.49 8.73
N ASP A 61 -12.65 -11.04 9.97
CA ASP A 61 -13.77 -10.54 10.76
C ASP A 61 -14.31 -9.23 10.15
N PRO A 62 -15.59 -9.17 9.72
CA PRO A 62 -16.17 -7.96 9.14
C PRO A 62 -16.28 -6.80 10.15
N ASN A 63 -16.21 -7.08 11.45
CA ASN A 63 -16.32 -6.08 12.51
C ASN A 63 -14.97 -5.59 13.03
N ASP A 64 -13.84 -6.13 12.52
CA ASP A 64 -12.48 -5.73 12.91
C ASP A 64 -12.30 -4.20 12.79
N ASP A 65 -12.18 -3.52 13.92
CA ASP A 65 -12.01 -2.08 14.03
C ASP A 65 -10.53 -1.67 14.13
N SER A 66 -9.61 -2.62 14.03
CA SER A 66 -8.18 -2.33 14.03
C SER A 66 -7.77 -1.54 12.79
N VAL A 67 -6.74 -0.72 12.97
CA VAL A 67 -6.17 0.13 11.93
C VAL A 67 -4.83 -0.42 11.45
N VAL A 68 -4.41 -0.01 10.25
CA VAL A 68 -3.08 -0.34 9.71
C VAL A 68 -2.16 0.87 9.85
N SER A 69 -1.19 0.78 10.77
CA SER A 69 -0.20 1.84 10.93
C SER A 69 0.85 1.79 9.81
N PRO A 70 1.33 2.95 9.31
CA PRO A 70 2.44 2.97 8.37
C PRO A 70 3.68 2.32 8.99
N CYS A 71 4.43 1.57 8.18
CA CYS A 71 5.67 0.94 8.66
C CYS A 71 6.80 1.97 8.82
N GLY A 72 7.88 1.62 9.53
CA GLY A 72 8.99 2.56 9.81
C GLY A 72 9.59 3.20 8.54
N LEU A 73 9.71 2.43 7.46
CA LEU A 73 10.21 2.97 6.18
C LEU A 73 9.24 3.97 5.53
N CYS A 74 7.93 3.74 5.66
CA CYS A 74 6.93 4.70 5.19
C CYS A 74 6.93 5.96 6.05
N ARG A 75 7.05 5.82 7.37
CA ARG A 75 7.11 6.98 8.29
C ARG A 75 8.25 7.91 7.93
N GLN A 76 9.44 7.36 7.66
CA GLN A 76 10.60 8.14 7.24
C GLN A 76 10.36 8.89 5.92
N GLN A 77 9.82 8.22 4.89
CA GLN A 77 9.56 8.88 3.60
C GLN A 77 8.43 9.91 3.67
N LEU A 78 7.38 9.61 4.43
CA LEU A 78 6.31 10.57 4.70
C LEU A 78 6.86 11.81 5.41
N ASN A 79 7.84 11.64 6.29
CA ASN A 79 8.44 12.75 7.04
C ASN A 79 9.16 13.73 6.10
N GLU A 80 9.98 13.22 5.18
CA GLU A 80 10.63 14.07 4.17
C GLU A 80 9.60 14.76 3.26
N VAL A 81 8.54 14.06 2.86
CA VAL A 81 7.44 14.64 2.06
C VAL A 81 6.67 15.73 2.82
N ALA A 82 6.48 15.55 4.13
CA ALA A 82 5.83 16.51 5.01
C ALA A 82 6.70 17.75 5.24
N GLN A 83 8.00 17.57 5.43
CA GLN A 83 8.97 18.66 5.57
C GLN A 83 9.04 19.54 4.31
N LEU A 84 8.93 18.94 3.11
CA LEU A 84 8.81 19.72 1.87
C LEU A 84 7.53 20.56 1.79
N ALA A 85 6.46 20.13 2.44
CA ALA A 85 5.23 20.92 2.60
C ALA A 85 5.31 21.91 3.79
N GLY A 86 6.33 21.81 4.65
CA GLY A 86 6.45 22.61 5.86
C GLY A 86 5.37 22.31 6.91
N VAL A 87 4.91 21.06 6.99
CA VAL A 87 3.85 20.66 7.94
C VAL A 87 4.25 19.46 8.78
N ASP A 88 3.66 19.36 9.98
CA ASP A 88 3.52 18.08 10.68
C ASP A 88 2.27 17.36 10.16
N MET A 89 2.50 16.42 9.25
CA MET A 89 1.49 15.74 8.44
C MET A 89 0.50 14.97 9.31
N ASP A 90 -0.80 15.07 8.99
CA ASP A 90 -1.81 14.19 9.57
C ASP A 90 -1.77 12.81 8.89
N VAL A 91 -1.67 11.76 9.71
CA VAL A 91 -1.74 10.37 9.29
C VAL A 91 -3.09 9.79 9.70
N ILE A 92 -3.95 9.55 8.71
CA ILE A 92 -5.30 9.04 8.87
C ILE A 92 -5.28 7.54 8.63
N MET A 93 -5.43 6.75 9.69
CA MET A 93 -5.46 5.28 9.62
C MET A 93 -6.90 4.81 9.74
N VAL A 94 -7.46 4.35 8.62
CA VAL A 94 -8.87 3.94 8.54
C VAL A 94 -9.03 2.53 9.13
N ALA A 95 -10.04 2.35 9.98
CA ALA A 95 -10.37 1.05 10.56
C ALA A 95 -10.74 0.05 9.46
N ARG A 96 -10.41 -1.22 9.65
CA ARG A 96 -10.65 -2.28 8.65
C ARG A 96 -12.12 -2.43 8.26
N ASN A 97 -13.01 -2.29 9.24
CA ASN A 97 -14.47 -2.26 9.07
C ASN A 97 -14.99 -0.95 8.44
N THR A 98 -14.13 0.03 8.16
CA THR A 98 -14.41 1.32 7.53
C THR A 98 -15.36 2.26 8.28
N THR A 99 -15.67 1.96 9.54
CA THR A 99 -16.63 2.75 10.34
C THR A 99 -15.98 3.91 11.09
N SER A 100 -14.66 3.88 11.27
CA SER A 100 -13.90 4.89 12.00
C SER A 100 -12.49 5.07 11.42
N ALA A 101 -11.78 6.09 11.90
CA ALA A 101 -10.37 6.29 11.61
C ALA A 101 -9.66 6.88 12.83
N GLN A 102 -8.40 6.50 13.01
CA GLN A 102 -7.49 7.16 13.95
C GLN A 102 -6.69 8.22 13.20
N VAL A 103 -6.63 9.43 13.73
CA VAL A 103 -5.86 10.53 13.16
C VAL A 103 -4.78 10.90 14.16
N VAL A 104 -3.52 10.83 13.72
CA VAL A 104 -2.35 11.18 14.54
C VAL A 104 -1.41 12.05 13.74
N LYS A 105 -0.60 12.84 14.44
CA LYS A 105 0.52 13.56 13.83
C LYS A 105 1.64 12.60 13.45
N LEU A 106 2.32 12.87 12.34
CA LEU A 106 3.45 12.06 11.91
C LEU A 106 4.59 12.10 12.95
N SER A 107 4.80 13.25 13.59
CA SER A 107 5.76 13.41 14.69
C SER A 107 5.52 12.47 15.88
N SER A 108 4.28 12.01 16.11
CA SER A 108 3.99 11.03 17.18
C SER A 108 4.31 9.59 16.76
N LEU A 109 4.34 9.31 15.45
CA LEU A 109 4.70 8.00 14.90
C LEU A 109 6.20 7.85 14.65
N LEU A 110 6.92 8.97 14.47
CA LEU A 110 8.36 9.04 14.27
C LEU A 110 8.96 10.14 15.17
N PRO A 111 9.03 9.91 16.49
CA PRO A 111 9.63 10.88 17.41
C PRO A 111 11.14 10.95 17.22
N ILE A 112 11.72 12.15 17.37
CA ILE A 112 13.15 12.41 17.21
C ILE A 112 13.60 11.89 15.84
N ASP A 113 12.98 12.44 14.81
CA ASP A 113 13.19 12.04 13.44
C ASP A 113 14.62 12.37 12.98
N PHE A 114 15.02 11.67 11.91
CA PHE A 114 16.27 11.95 11.21
C PHE A 114 15.92 12.51 9.84
N GLY A 115 16.52 13.63 9.44
CA GLY A 115 16.15 14.34 8.23
C GLY A 115 17.28 15.16 7.60
N PRO A 116 16.93 16.05 6.66
CA PRO A 116 17.88 16.88 5.93
C PRO A 116 18.69 17.84 6.83
N SER A 117 18.09 18.32 7.92
CA SER A 117 18.73 19.23 8.88
C SER A 117 19.98 18.64 9.50
N GLU A 118 19.97 17.34 9.80
CA GLU A 118 21.07 16.61 10.44
C GLU A 118 22.28 16.48 9.51
N PHE A 119 22.07 16.62 8.20
CA PHE A 119 23.13 16.67 7.19
C PHE A 119 23.51 18.10 6.76
N GLY A 120 22.89 19.14 7.35
CA GLY A 120 23.08 20.53 6.93
C GLY A 120 22.46 20.86 5.56
N VAL A 121 21.46 20.09 5.12
CA VAL A 121 20.76 20.32 3.85
C VAL A 121 19.55 21.23 4.09
N SER A 122 19.57 22.43 3.52
CA SER A 122 18.39 23.32 3.51
C SER A 122 17.33 22.84 2.52
N LEU A 123 16.06 22.90 2.95
CA LEU A 123 14.89 22.63 2.13
C LEU A 123 14.36 23.85 1.36
N ASP A 124 14.95 25.03 1.52
CA ASP A 124 14.43 26.29 0.91
C ASP A 124 14.27 26.17 -0.61
N LYS A 125 15.20 25.48 -1.26
CA LYS A 125 15.18 25.23 -2.71
C LYS A 125 14.05 24.29 -3.16
N TRP A 126 13.59 23.42 -2.27
CA TRP A 126 12.69 22.31 -2.58
C TRP A 126 11.30 22.45 -1.97
N SER A 127 11.14 23.37 -1.01
CA SER A 127 9.90 23.60 -0.30
C SER A 127 8.79 24.10 -1.23
N VAL A 128 7.56 23.64 -0.97
CA VAL A 128 6.37 24.05 -1.71
C VAL A 128 5.54 24.95 -0.81
N LYS A 129 5.40 26.22 -1.18
CA LYS A 129 4.51 27.14 -0.46
C LYS A 129 3.05 26.66 -0.56
N ALA A 130 2.38 26.54 0.57
CA ALA A 130 0.95 26.20 0.63
C ALA A 130 0.13 27.12 -0.30
N GLY A 131 -0.80 26.52 -1.06
CA GLY A 131 -1.65 27.25 -2.02
C GLY A 131 -1.00 27.60 -3.36
N THR A 132 0.29 27.27 -3.57
CA THR A 132 0.93 27.47 -4.89
C THR A 132 0.45 26.41 -5.87
N LYS A 133 -0.55 26.73 -6.69
CA LYS A 133 -0.86 25.94 -7.88
C LYS A 133 0.36 26.00 -8.81
N ARG A 134 1.09 24.91 -8.99
CA ARG A 134 2.04 24.86 -10.10
C ARG A 134 1.25 24.88 -11.40
N GLY A 135 1.70 25.69 -12.34
CA GLY A 135 1.05 25.83 -13.64
C GLY A 135 0.76 24.46 -14.24
N ALA A 136 -0.47 24.27 -14.72
CA ALA A 136 -0.98 23.01 -15.22
C ALA A 136 0.02 22.38 -16.21
N ARG A 137 0.84 21.44 -15.72
CA ARG A 137 1.61 20.58 -16.60
C ARG A 137 0.62 19.56 -17.10
N ALA A 138 0.52 19.44 -18.43
CA ALA A 138 -0.43 18.58 -19.12
C ALA A 138 -0.63 17.30 -18.32
N SER A 139 -1.84 17.14 -17.77
CA SER A 139 -2.20 15.93 -17.08
C SER A 139 -1.95 14.80 -18.07
N VAL A 140 -1.00 13.92 -17.75
CA VAL A 140 -1.10 12.56 -18.28
C VAL A 140 -2.29 11.98 -17.55
N GLN A 141 -3.49 12.33 -18.01
CA GLN A 141 -4.71 11.64 -17.65
C GLN A 141 -4.46 10.20 -18.06
N SER A 142 -4.17 9.34 -17.08
CA SER A 142 -4.54 7.95 -17.20
C SER A 142 -6.06 7.96 -17.35
N SER A 143 -6.52 7.91 -18.60
CA SER A 143 -7.93 7.91 -19.01
C SER A 143 -8.70 6.66 -18.56
N VAL A 144 -8.21 5.96 -17.54
CA VAL A 144 -8.89 4.81 -16.96
C VAL A 144 -9.71 5.29 -15.78
N ALA A 145 -10.91 5.78 -16.08
CA ALA A 145 -11.99 5.80 -15.10
C ALA A 145 -12.16 4.37 -14.55
N PRO A 146 -12.36 4.16 -13.25
CA PRO A 146 -12.76 2.85 -12.75
C PRO A 146 -14.13 2.56 -13.34
N LYS A 147 -14.20 1.73 -14.38
CA LYS A 147 -15.47 1.15 -14.81
C LYS A 147 -16.00 0.38 -13.61
N ALA A 148 -17.16 0.79 -13.11
CA ALA A 148 -17.95 -0.01 -12.19
C ALA A 148 -17.93 -1.46 -12.69
N ALA A 149 -17.50 -2.38 -11.83
CA ALA A 149 -17.41 -3.79 -12.16
C ALA A 149 -18.83 -4.31 -12.42
N ALA A 150 -19.25 -4.26 -13.69
CA ALA A 150 -20.43 -4.98 -14.14
C ALA A 150 -20.09 -6.48 -14.02
N THR A 151 -20.83 -7.17 -13.16
CA THR A 151 -20.76 -8.61 -12.92
C THR A 151 -21.13 -9.36 -14.20
N LYS A 152 -20.19 -9.51 -15.13
CA LYS A 152 -20.34 -10.45 -16.25
C LYS A 152 -20.09 -11.85 -15.69
N LYS A 153 -21.14 -12.68 -15.63
CA LYS A 153 -21.01 -14.13 -15.49
C LYS A 153 -19.90 -14.59 -16.45
N ARG A 154 -18.79 -15.10 -15.92
CA ARG A 154 -17.77 -15.76 -16.75
C ARG A 154 -18.45 -16.93 -17.45
N ALA A 155 -18.60 -16.85 -18.77
CA ALA A 155 -18.81 -18.03 -19.57
C ALA A 155 -17.57 -18.92 -19.42
N ASN A 156 -17.78 -20.20 -19.12
CA ASN A 156 -16.71 -21.20 -19.07
C ASN A 156 -15.99 -21.21 -20.42
N VAL A 157 -14.73 -20.79 -20.43
CA VAL A 157 -13.82 -21.08 -21.53
C VAL A 157 -13.37 -22.52 -21.35
N ALA A 158 -13.87 -23.41 -22.21
CA ALA A 158 -13.42 -24.79 -22.26
C ALA A 158 -11.93 -24.83 -22.63
N VAL A 159 -11.12 -25.45 -21.77
CA VAL A 159 -9.72 -25.74 -22.07
C VAL A 159 -9.68 -26.89 -23.10
N PRO A 160 -8.99 -26.74 -24.25
CA PRO A 160 -8.89 -27.82 -25.22
C PRO A 160 -8.14 -29.01 -24.63
N ALA A 161 -8.80 -30.18 -24.68
CA ALA A 161 -8.28 -31.45 -24.20
C ALA A 161 -7.19 -32.00 -25.13
N LYS A 162 -5.98 -31.45 -25.07
CA LYS A 162 -4.78 -32.06 -25.68
C LYS A 162 -3.51 -31.45 -25.06
N LEU A 163 -3.23 -31.81 -23.81
CA LEU A 163 -1.90 -31.74 -23.17
C LEU A 163 -1.97 -32.47 -21.80
N VAL A 164 -2.52 -33.68 -21.78
CA VAL A 164 -2.30 -34.60 -20.65
C VAL A 164 -1.24 -35.60 -21.10
N GLY A 165 0.01 -35.28 -20.77
CA GLY A 165 1.11 -36.22 -20.83
C GLY A 165 0.83 -37.45 -19.95
N LYS A 166 1.29 -38.60 -20.42
CA LYS A 166 1.12 -39.94 -19.86
C LYS A 166 1.30 -39.96 -18.33
N LYS A 167 0.31 -40.53 -17.62
CA LYS A 167 0.40 -40.87 -16.19
C LYS A 167 1.58 -41.82 -15.95
N ALA A 168 2.59 -41.38 -15.21
CA ALA A 168 3.53 -42.28 -14.56
C ALA A 168 2.86 -42.86 -13.29
N SER A 169 2.81 -44.18 -13.20
CA SER A 169 2.15 -44.93 -12.13
C SER A 169 3.03 -44.92 -10.87
N ALA A 170 2.58 -44.24 -9.80
CA ALA A 170 3.22 -44.31 -8.48
C ALA A 170 2.50 -45.37 -7.62
N LYS A 171 3.26 -46.42 -7.28
CA LYS A 171 2.85 -47.59 -6.49
C LYS A 171 2.56 -47.16 -5.04
N LYS A 172 1.38 -47.56 -4.53
CA LYS A 172 0.89 -47.31 -3.16
C LYS A 172 1.79 -48.02 -2.12
N PRO A 173 2.28 -47.36 -1.05
CA PRO A 173 2.94 -48.07 0.03
C PRO A 173 1.90 -48.71 0.95
N THR A 174 1.97 -50.04 1.05
CA THR A 174 1.17 -50.87 1.96
C THR A 174 1.64 -50.71 3.40
N ALA A 175 0.70 -50.43 4.30
CA ALA A 175 0.92 -50.40 5.74
C ALA A 175 1.35 -51.78 6.27
N LYS A 176 2.54 -51.85 6.88
CA LYS A 176 2.94 -53.00 7.72
C LYS A 176 2.65 -52.65 9.17
N LYS A 177 1.71 -53.40 9.76
CA LYS A 177 1.53 -53.54 11.20
C LYS A 177 2.75 -54.26 11.77
N THR A 178 3.35 -53.71 12.83
CA THR A 178 4.19 -54.47 13.76
C THR A 178 3.73 -54.18 15.17
N ALA A 179 3.26 -55.25 15.83
CA ALA A 179 2.99 -55.33 17.25
C ALA A 179 4.25 -55.84 17.99
N ALA A 180 4.40 -55.41 19.26
CA ALA A 180 5.20 -55.96 20.39
C ALA A 180 5.91 -54.79 21.12
N LYS A 181 6.07 -54.74 22.43
CA LYS A 181 5.69 -55.58 23.58
C LYS A 181 5.92 -54.72 24.83
N LYS A 182 5.10 -54.94 25.87
CA LYS A 182 5.39 -54.54 27.27
C LYS A 182 6.77 -55.06 27.71
N LYS A 183 7.53 -54.23 28.41
CA LYS A 183 8.16 -54.50 29.71
C LYS A 183 8.29 -53.18 30.45
#